data_AF-A0AA96LBG5-F1
#
_entry.id   AF-A0AA96LBG5-F1
#
_cell.length_a   1.000
_cell.length_b   1.000
_cell.length_c   1.000
_cell.angle_alpha   90.00
_cell.angle_beta   90.00
_cell.angle_gamma   90.00
#
_symmetry.space_group_name_H-M   'P 1'
#
loop_
_entity.id
_entity.type
_entity.pdbx_description
1 polymer ?
#
loop_
_entity_poly.entity_id
_entity_poly.type
_entity_poly.pdbx_seq_one_letter_code
_entity_poly.pdbx_strand_id
1 'polypeptide(L)'
;MIDLEVKNPADEELELFVSILREGAEWIRARGQEMWSERQVSLTALLASCRREELYLGSVGKEPAAVMILQEQDQLAWADADGCPSLYLHKLCVRRPYAGTGLSVEMIRWAIREAVRRDKAFLRLDCAADRPQLCRFYEYAGFRKAGERLLFGRYPTALYEYALQGG
;
A
#
# COMPACT_ATOMS: atom_id res chain seq x y z
N MET A 1 -8.47 10.29 18.13
CA MET A 1 -8.58 9.14 17.20
C MET A 1 -9.02 9.72 15.87
N ILE A 2 -8.35 9.39 14.76
CA ILE A 2 -8.77 9.87 13.44
C ILE A 2 -10.07 9.14 13.09
N ASP A 3 -11.09 9.88 12.66
CA ASP A 3 -12.35 9.33 12.18
C ASP A 3 -12.16 8.83 10.74
N LEU A 4 -11.58 7.63 10.60
CA LEU A 4 -11.23 7.02 9.32
C LEU A 4 -12.28 6.00 8.90
N GLU A 5 -12.91 6.25 7.76
CA GLU A 5 -13.72 5.28 7.03
C GLU A 5 -12.93 4.76 5.82
N VAL A 6 -12.91 3.44 5.60
CA VAL A 6 -12.27 2.84 4.43
C VAL A 6 -13.26 1.94 3.72
N LYS A 7 -13.38 2.12 2.40
CA LYS A 7 -14.28 1.37 1.53
C LYS A 7 -13.66 1.15 0.16
N ASN A 8 -14.22 0.24 -0.63
CA ASN A 8 -13.95 0.22 -2.06
C ASN A 8 -14.55 1.48 -2.72
N PRO A 9 -13.84 2.12 -3.67
CA PRO A 9 -14.36 3.29 -4.38
C PRO A 9 -15.53 2.91 -5.31
N ALA A 10 -16.52 3.80 -5.39
CA ALA A 10 -17.54 3.80 -6.46
C ALA A 10 -16.92 4.19 -7.82
N ASP A 11 -17.68 4.08 -8.91
CA ASP A 11 -17.14 4.32 -10.27
C ASP A 11 -16.70 5.77 -10.42
N GLU A 12 -17.49 6.66 -9.85
CA GLU A 12 -17.26 8.10 -9.84
C GLU A 12 -16.09 8.50 -8.93
N GLU A 13 -15.69 7.62 -8.00
CA GLU A 13 -14.56 7.83 -7.08
C GLU A 13 -13.23 7.30 -7.62
N LEU A 14 -13.22 6.59 -8.75
CA LEU A 14 -11.99 6.02 -9.33
C LEU A 14 -10.98 7.10 -9.77
N GLU A 15 -11.46 8.18 -10.40
CA GLU A 15 -10.58 9.30 -10.76
C GLU A 15 -10.03 10.00 -9.52
N LEU A 16 -10.82 10.07 -8.45
CA LEU A 16 -10.34 10.61 -7.18
C LEU A 16 -9.25 9.71 -6.58
N PHE A 17 -9.44 8.40 -6.56
CA PHE A 17 -8.43 7.43 -6.12
C PHE A 17 -7.10 7.64 -6.87
N VAL A 18 -7.16 7.75 -8.20
CA VAL A 18 -5.99 7.97 -9.06
C VAL A 18 -5.36 9.33 -8.80
N SER A 19 -6.15 10.38 -8.58
CA SER A 19 -5.60 11.71 -8.29
C SER A 19 -4.79 11.74 -6.98
N ILE A 20 -5.19 10.98 -5.96
CA ILE A 20 -4.44 10.85 -4.70
C ILE A 20 -3.08 10.14 -4.94
N LEU A 21 -3.06 9.09 -5.78
CA LEU A 21 -1.80 8.44 -6.16
C LEU A 21 -0.89 9.35 -6.97
N ARG A 22 -1.45 10.12 -7.92
CA ARG A 22 -0.71 11.10 -8.72
C ARG A 22 -0.11 12.21 -7.84
N GLU A 23 -0.89 12.77 -6.92
CA GLU A 23 -0.42 13.77 -5.94
C GLU A 23 0.80 13.25 -5.18
N GLY A 24 0.74 12.01 -4.68
CA GLY A 24 1.85 11.36 -3.99
C GLY A 24 3.06 11.14 -4.89
N ALA A 25 2.86 10.58 -6.09
CA ALA A 25 3.93 10.31 -7.04
C ALA A 25 4.67 11.59 -7.46
N GLU A 26 3.93 12.66 -7.76
CA GLU A 26 4.47 13.97 -8.13
C GLU A 26 5.28 14.59 -6.98
N TRP A 27 4.77 14.50 -5.74
CA TRP A 27 5.47 15.03 -4.58
C TRP A 27 6.82 14.33 -4.35
N ILE A 28 6.88 13.00 -4.47
CA ILE A 28 8.14 12.26 -4.31
C ILE A 28 9.07 12.54 -5.52
N ARG A 29 8.53 12.62 -6.75
CA ARG A 29 9.29 12.96 -7.97
C ARG A 29 9.94 14.34 -7.85
N ALA A 30 9.22 15.36 -7.37
CA ALA A 30 9.73 16.71 -7.18
C ALA A 30 10.93 16.79 -6.20
N ARG A 31 11.15 15.74 -5.41
CA ARG A 31 12.29 15.59 -4.48
C ARG A 31 13.44 14.75 -5.07
N GLY A 32 13.39 14.44 -6.36
CA GLY A 32 14.38 13.61 -7.05
C GLY A 32 14.31 12.13 -6.69
N GLN A 33 13.20 11.68 -6.10
CA GLN A 33 13.06 10.32 -5.57
C GLN A 33 11.92 9.57 -6.27
N GLU A 34 11.85 9.55 -7.60
CA GLU A 34 10.74 8.89 -8.31
C GLU A 34 10.48 7.46 -7.81
N MET A 35 9.22 7.15 -7.51
CA MET A 35 8.79 5.83 -7.01
C MET A 35 7.82 5.15 -7.98
N TRP A 36 6.86 5.92 -8.52
CA TRP A 36 5.94 5.47 -9.55
C TRP A 36 5.89 6.50 -10.67
N SER A 37 5.96 6.03 -11.91
CA SER A 37 5.70 6.86 -13.09
C SER A 37 4.21 7.20 -13.21
N GLU A 38 3.90 8.27 -13.95
CA GLU A 38 2.52 8.67 -14.25
C GLU A 38 1.69 7.53 -14.88
N ARG A 39 2.33 6.72 -15.74
CA ARG A 39 1.70 5.53 -16.33
C ARG A 39 1.32 4.51 -15.25
N GLN A 40 2.18 4.24 -14.27
CA GLN A 40 1.96 3.24 -13.23
C GLN A 40 0.89 3.63 -12.20
N VAL A 41 0.49 4.91 -12.14
CA VAL A 41 -0.61 5.39 -11.28
C VAL A 41 -1.86 5.75 -12.09
N SER A 42 -1.86 5.53 -13.41
CA SER A 42 -3.02 5.78 -14.26
C SER A 42 -4.14 4.77 -14.01
N LEU A 43 -5.40 5.20 -14.19
CA LEU A 43 -6.56 4.33 -14.05
C LEU A 43 -6.44 3.07 -14.91
N THR A 44 -6.04 3.23 -16.17
CA THR A 44 -5.85 2.11 -17.10
C THR A 44 -4.84 1.09 -16.60
N ALA A 45 -3.70 1.53 -16.06
CA ALA A 45 -2.68 0.62 -15.55
C ALA A 45 -3.14 -0.10 -14.27
N LEU A 46 -3.87 0.60 -13.38
CA LEU A 46 -4.43 -0.01 -12.18
C LEU A 46 -5.47 -1.07 -12.58
N LEU A 47 -6.46 -0.73 -13.39
CA LEU A 47 -7.50 -1.69 -13.82
C LEU A 47 -6.95 -2.87 -14.65
N ALA A 48 -5.76 -2.74 -15.25
CA ALA A 48 -5.08 -3.84 -15.91
C ALA A 48 -4.31 -4.78 -14.95
N SER A 49 -4.00 -4.34 -13.73
CA SER A 49 -3.14 -5.06 -12.78
C SER A 49 -3.83 -5.45 -11.46
N CYS A 50 -4.97 -4.85 -11.14
CA CYS A 50 -5.75 -5.16 -9.95
C CYS A 50 -7.25 -5.14 -10.24
N ARG A 51 -8.00 -5.91 -9.47
CA ARG A 51 -9.47 -5.89 -9.51
C ARG A 51 -9.99 -4.70 -8.70
N ARG A 52 -11.23 -4.28 -8.98
CA ARG A 52 -11.84 -3.12 -8.32
C ARG A 52 -12.01 -3.34 -6.81
N GLU A 53 -12.29 -4.57 -6.41
CA GLU A 53 -12.46 -4.99 -5.01
C GLU A 53 -11.13 -4.98 -4.24
N GLU A 54 -10.01 -4.81 -4.94
CA GLU A 54 -8.67 -4.67 -4.35
C GLU A 54 -8.32 -3.20 -4.08
N LEU A 55 -9.08 -2.24 -4.59
CA LEU A 55 -8.87 -0.81 -4.37
C LEU A 55 -9.58 -0.33 -3.10
N TYR A 56 -8.88 0.41 -2.24
CA TYR A 56 -9.44 0.94 -1.00
C TYR A 56 -9.20 2.44 -0.89
N LEU A 57 -10.28 3.20 -0.71
CA LEU A 57 -10.30 4.64 -0.47
C LEU A 57 -10.59 4.90 1.01
N GLY A 58 -9.70 5.65 1.66
CA GLY A 58 -9.83 6.10 3.03
C GLY A 58 -10.26 7.57 3.10
N SER A 59 -11.30 7.85 3.88
CA SER A 59 -11.84 9.19 4.11
C SER A 59 -11.72 9.58 5.58
N VAL A 60 -11.37 10.85 5.84
CA VAL A 60 -11.44 11.45 7.17
C VAL A 60 -12.71 12.30 7.22
N GLY A 61 -13.71 11.87 7.98
CA GLY A 61 -15.07 12.39 7.85
C GLY A 61 -15.58 12.22 6.41
N LYS A 62 -15.91 13.32 5.73
CA LYS A 62 -16.39 13.30 4.34
C LYS A 62 -15.30 13.51 3.28
N GLU A 63 -14.04 13.67 3.69
CA GLU A 63 -12.95 14.01 2.78
C GLU A 63 -12.08 12.80 2.44
N PRO A 64 -12.00 12.41 1.16
CA PRO A 64 -11.06 11.38 0.72
C PRO A 64 -9.62 11.83 0.92
N ALA A 65 -8.87 11.04 1.67
CA ALA A 65 -7.60 11.43 2.27
C ALA A 65 -6.48 10.40 2.03
N ALA A 66 -6.82 9.14 1.76
CA ALA A 66 -5.84 8.08 1.57
C ALA A 66 -6.32 7.01 0.59
N VAL A 67 -5.39 6.27 0.02
CA VAL A 67 -5.65 5.14 -0.88
C VAL A 67 -4.67 4.02 -0.61
N MET A 68 -5.08 2.79 -0.91
CA MET A 68 -4.20 1.62 -0.98
C MET A 68 -4.80 0.55 -1.87
N ILE A 69 -3.99 -0.46 -2.21
CA ILE A 69 -4.40 -1.64 -2.94
C ILE A 69 -4.06 -2.87 -2.10
N LEU A 70 -5.02 -3.80 -1.97
CA LEU A 70 -4.83 -5.07 -1.26
C LEU A 70 -5.08 -6.24 -2.21
N GLN A 71 -4.02 -6.98 -2.53
CA GLN A 71 -4.07 -8.11 -3.47
C GLN A 71 -3.90 -9.45 -2.75
N GLU A 72 -4.50 -10.49 -3.30
CA GLU A 72 -4.41 -11.86 -2.76
C GLU A 72 -3.07 -12.54 -3.08
N GLN A 73 -2.34 -12.04 -4.07
CA GLN A 73 -1.07 -12.59 -4.55
C GLN A 73 -0.17 -11.46 -5.05
N ASP A 74 1.13 -11.61 -4.81
CA ASP A 74 2.18 -10.81 -5.46
C ASP A 74 3.23 -11.77 -6.04
N GLN A 75 3.07 -12.08 -7.32
CA GLN A 75 3.96 -13.01 -8.03
C GLN A 75 5.27 -12.35 -8.47
N LEU A 76 5.44 -11.05 -8.26
CA LEU A 76 6.63 -10.31 -8.68
C LEU A 76 7.64 -10.22 -7.54
N ALA A 77 7.24 -9.64 -6.40
CA ALA A 77 8.14 -9.46 -5.26
C ALA A 77 8.17 -10.70 -4.34
N TRP A 78 7.10 -11.50 -4.34
CA TRP A 78 6.90 -12.67 -3.48
C TRP A 78 6.70 -13.97 -4.29
N ALA A 79 7.38 -14.10 -5.44
CA ALA A 79 7.25 -15.22 -6.38
C ALA A 79 7.51 -16.62 -5.76
N ASP A 80 8.31 -16.67 -4.71
CA ASP A 80 8.80 -17.83 -3.96
C ASP A 80 8.33 -17.79 -2.50
N ALA A 81 7.20 -17.12 -2.23
CA ALA A 81 6.58 -17.15 -0.92
C ALA A 81 6.28 -18.60 -0.48
N ASP A 82 6.38 -18.82 0.82
CA ASP A 82 6.14 -20.07 1.55
C ASP A 82 4.73 -20.68 1.40
N GLY A 83 3.85 -20.06 0.62
CA GLY A 83 2.45 -20.47 0.45
C GLY A 83 1.55 -20.11 1.64
N CYS A 84 2.07 -19.44 2.68
CA CYS A 84 1.24 -19.01 3.80
C CYS A 84 0.17 -18.01 3.32
N PRO A 85 -1.11 -18.18 3.73
CA PRO A 85 -2.19 -17.28 3.36
C PRO A 85 -1.84 -15.84 3.69
N SER A 86 -1.73 -15.00 2.67
CA SER A 86 -1.26 -13.61 2.81
C SER A 86 -2.16 -12.65 2.07
N LEU A 87 -2.21 -11.41 2.55
CA LEU A 87 -2.71 -10.25 1.80
C LEU A 87 -1.54 -9.31 1.52
N TYR A 88 -1.49 -8.71 0.34
CA TYR A 88 -0.37 -7.89 -0.10
C TYR A 88 -0.79 -6.41 -0.21
N LEU A 89 -0.14 -5.55 0.57
CA LEU A 89 -0.37 -4.11 0.58
C LEU A 89 0.51 -3.41 -0.46
N HIS A 90 -0.13 -2.79 -1.45
CA HIS A 90 0.51 -1.99 -2.47
C HIS A 90 -0.01 -0.56 -2.50
N LYS A 91 0.82 0.36 -3.02
CA LYS A 91 0.48 1.76 -3.33
C LYS A 91 -0.27 2.50 -2.21
N LEU A 92 0.14 2.30 -0.95
CA LEU A 92 -0.36 3.10 0.16
C LEU A 92 0.07 4.56 -0.02
N CYS A 93 -0.90 5.47 -0.13
CA CYS A 93 -0.66 6.90 -0.28
C CYS A 93 -1.64 7.69 0.59
N VAL A 94 -1.16 8.78 1.19
CA VAL A 94 -1.98 9.75 1.91
C VAL A 94 -1.79 11.12 1.29
N ARG A 95 -2.87 11.89 1.19
CA ARG A 95 -2.83 13.27 0.69
C ARG A 95 -1.97 14.13 1.60
N ARG A 96 -1.33 15.14 1.02
CA ARG A 96 -0.35 15.99 1.73
C ARG A 96 -0.90 16.73 2.95
N PRO A 97 -2.16 17.23 2.98
CA PRO A 97 -2.72 17.84 4.19
C PRO A 97 -2.79 16.90 5.39
N TYR A 98 -2.82 15.59 5.15
CA TYR A 98 -2.89 14.55 6.18
C TYR A 98 -1.52 13.93 6.50
N ALA A 99 -0.44 14.41 5.88
CA ALA A 99 0.91 13.92 6.16
C ALA A 99 1.31 14.20 7.62
N GLY A 100 1.93 13.23 8.28
CA GLY A 100 2.38 13.37 9.68
C GLY A 100 1.27 13.26 10.74
N THR A 101 0.00 13.09 10.33
CA THR A 101 -1.14 12.93 11.27
C THR A 101 -1.24 11.52 11.85
N GLY A 102 -0.53 10.54 11.27
CA GLY A 102 -0.68 9.12 11.57
C GLY A 102 -1.65 8.38 10.66
N LEU A 103 -2.30 9.05 9.68
CA LEU A 103 -3.27 8.43 8.78
C LEU A 103 -2.76 7.18 8.05
N SER A 104 -1.50 7.16 7.60
CA SER A 104 -0.91 5.97 6.95
C SER A 104 -0.88 4.75 7.89
N VAL A 105 -0.66 4.97 9.19
CA VAL A 105 -0.67 3.90 10.19
C VAL A 105 -2.09 3.39 10.43
N GLU A 106 -3.09 4.29 10.44
CA GLU A 106 -4.50 3.88 10.54
C GLU A 106 -4.98 3.09 9.32
N MET A 107 -4.54 3.47 8.11
CA MET A 107 -4.77 2.68 6.89
C MET A 107 -4.15 1.28 7.00
N ILE A 108 -2.91 1.17 7.50
CA ILE A 108 -2.25 -0.12 7.76
C ILE A 108 -3.04 -0.94 8.80
N ARG A 109 -3.47 -0.32 9.91
CA ARG A 109 -4.29 -1.00 10.93
C ARG A 109 -5.61 -1.51 10.36
N TRP A 110 -6.23 -0.75 9.47
CA TRP A 110 -7.41 -1.21 8.74
C TRP A 110 -7.06 -2.41 7.85
N ALA A 111 -5.96 -2.35 7.09
CA ALA A 111 -5.51 -3.47 6.24
C ALA A 111 -5.21 -4.75 7.04
N ILE A 112 -4.64 -4.61 8.25
CA ILE A 112 -4.42 -5.73 9.18
C ILE A 112 -5.77 -6.37 9.56
N ARG A 113 -6.77 -5.58 9.96
CA ARG A 113 -8.11 -6.09 10.28
C ARG A 113 -8.77 -6.76 9.08
N GLU A 114 -8.60 -6.19 7.89
CA GLU A 114 -9.12 -6.75 6.65
C GLU A 114 -8.46 -8.09 6.30
N ALA A 115 -7.14 -8.20 6.50
CA ALA A 115 -6.42 -9.46 6.33
C ALA A 115 -6.86 -10.53 7.33
N VAL A 116 -7.09 -10.17 8.60
CA VAL A 116 -7.69 -11.08 9.60
C VAL A 116 -9.09 -11.52 9.18
N ARG A 117 -9.93 -10.60 8.71
CA ARG A 117 -11.30 -10.90 8.23
C ARG A 117 -11.31 -11.85 7.04
N ARG A 118 -10.21 -11.95 6.29
CA ARG A 118 -10.02 -12.85 5.15
C ARG A 118 -9.22 -14.11 5.49
N ASP A 119 -9.11 -14.44 6.77
CA ASP A 119 -8.41 -15.63 7.27
C ASP A 119 -6.95 -15.72 6.78
N LYS A 120 -6.27 -14.57 6.73
CA LYS A 120 -4.84 -14.52 6.37
C LYS A 120 -3.97 -14.72 7.60
N ALA A 121 -2.83 -15.36 7.38
CA ALA A 121 -1.75 -15.48 8.35
C ALA A 121 -0.82 -14.26 8.34
N PHE A 122 -0.70 -13.57 7.20
CA PHE A 122 0.17 -12.40 7.07
C PHE A 122 -0.47 -11.25 6.30
N LEU A 123 -0.11 -10.03 6.68
CA LEU A 123 -0.11 -8.88 5.78
C LEU A 123 1.33 -8.65 5.31
N ARG A 124 1.56 -8.72 4.00
CA ARG A 124 2.88 -8.59 3.36
C ARG A 124 2.94 -7.34 2.51
N LEU A 125 4.14 -6.80 2.31
CA LEU A 125 4.41 -5.72 1.38
C LEU A 125 5.85 -5.76 0.90
N ASP A 126 6.10 -5.02 -0.17
CA ASP A 126 7.43 -4.69 -0.65
C ASP A 126 7.63 -3.16 -0.65
N CYS A 127 8.87 -2.72 -0.46
CA CYS A 127 9.22 -1.31 -0.60
C CYS A 127 10.65 -1.12 -1.11
N ALA A 128 10.97 0.09 -1.60
CA ALA A 128 12.32 0.40 -2.07
C ALA A 128 13.34 0.32 -0.91
N ALA A 129 14.27 -0.63 -0.97
CA ALA A 129 15.24 -0.92 0.10
C ALA A 129 16.27 0.20 0.28
N ASP A 130 16.51 0.98 -0.77
CA ASP A 130 17.36 2.17 -0.77
C ASP A 130 16.70 3.41 -0.13
N ARG A 131 15.46 3.27 0.38
CA ARG A 131 14.76 4.31 1.14
C ARG A 131 14.68 3.95 2.63
N PRO A 132 15.73 4.23 3.43
CA PRO A 132 15.79 3.81 4.83
C PRO A 132 14.68 4.41 5.70
N GLN A 133 14.20 5.62 5.38
CA GLN A 133 13.07 6.21 6.10
C GLN A 133 11.77 5.45 5.87
N LEU A 134 11.54 4.93 4.66
CA LEU A 134 10.37 4.14 4.32
C LEU A 134 10.44 2.75 4.99
N CYS A 135 11.62 2.12 4.99
CA CYS A 135 11.87 0.88 5.70
C CYS A 135 11.56 1.02 7.21
N ARG A 136 12.13 2.06 7.85
CA ARG A 136 11.87 2.36 9.27
C ARG A 136 10.41 2.65 9.57
N PHE A 137 9.69 3.26 8.64
CA PHE A 137 8.26 3.49 8.79
C PHE A 137 7.48 2.18 8.91
N TYR A 138 7.78 1.19 8.05
CA TYR A 138 7.12 -0.12 8.14
C TYR A 138 7.53 -0.91 9.38
N GLU A 139 8.80 -0.82 9.79
CA GLU A 139 9.28 -1.41 11.05
C GLU A 139 8.57 -0.81 12.27
N TYR A 140 8.43 0.52 12.30
CA TYR A 140 7.65 1.21 13.34
C TYR A 140 6.17 0.81 13.32
N ALA A 141 5.60 0.55 12.14
CA ALA A 141 4.24 0.04 11.98
C ALA A 141 4.09 -1.44 12.39
N GLY A 142 5.15 -2.10 12.85
CA GLY A 142 5.14 -3.47 13.37
C GLY A 142 5.49 -4.55 12.36
N PHE A 143 5.86 -4.19 11.12
CA PHE A 143 6.32 -5.17 10.15
C PHE A 143 7.74 -5.63 10.47
N ARG A 144 8.00 -6.92 10.25
CA ARG A 144 9.35 -7.49 10.28
C ARG A 144 9.87 -7.63 8.87
N LYS A 145 11.14 -7.29 8.66
CA LYS A 145 11.83 -7.56 7.40
C LYS A 145 11.98 -9.07 7.19
N ALA A 146 11.45 -9.56 6.08
CA ALA A 146 11.49 -10.96 5.69
C ALA A 146 12.65 -11.24 4.71
N GLY A 147 13.08 -10.23 3.95
CA GLY A 147 14.20 -10.37 3.02
C GLY A 147 14.41 -9.14 2.15
N GLU A 148 15.27 -9.30 1.15
CA GLU A 148 15.50 -8.32 0.08
C GLU A 148 15.62 -9.03 -1.27
N ARG A 149 15.28 -8.32 -2.34
CA ARG A 149 15.42 -8.77 -3.73
C ARG A 149 15.89 -7.63 -4.61
N LEU A 150 16.45 -7.99 -5.76
CA LEU A 150 16.73 -7.05 -6.84
C LEU A 150 15.73 -7.26 -7.99
N LEU A 151 14.62 -6.52 -7.97
CA LEU A 151 13.60 -6.64 -9.01
C LEU A 151 14.08 -6.04 -10.33
N PHE A 152 13.80 -6.74 -11.43
CA PHE A 152 14.21 -6.38 -12.79
C PHE A 152 15.73 -6.09 -12.93
N GLY A 153 16.56 -6.68 -12.06
CA GLY A 153 18.01 -6.50 -12.05
C GLY A 153 18.49 -5.10 -11.65
N ARG A 154 17.62 -4.20 -11.17
CA ARG A 154 18.00 -2.81 -10.86
C ARG A 154 17.28 -2.14 -9.70
N TYR A 155 16.18 -2.70 -9.21
CA TYR A 155 15.40 -2.10 -8.12
C TYR A 155 15.62 -2.88 -6.83
N PRO A 156 16.40 -2.36 -5.87
CA PRO A 156 16.57 -3.01 -4.59
C PRO A 156 15.26 -2.89 -3.80
N THR A 157 14.68 -4.02 -3.45
CA THR A 157 13.35 -4.16 -2.87
C THR A 157 13.44 -4.91 -1.55
N ALA A 158 12.97 -4.30 -0.47
CA ALA A 158 12.86 -4.93 0.84
C ALA A 158 11.47 -5.53 1.00
N LEU A 159 11.42 -6.78 1.49
CA LEU A 159 10.20 -7.52 1.74
C LEU A 159 9.88 -7.47 3.23
N TYR A 160 8.64 -7.11 3.56
CA TYR A 160 8.17 -6.95 4.93
C TYR A 160 6.89 -7.75 5.16
N GLU A 161 6.80 -8.36 6.35
CA GLU A 161 5.62 -9.12 6.76
C GLU A 161 5.18 -8.76 8.17
N TYR A 162 3.88 -8.72 8.39
CA TYR A 162 3.24 -8.59 9.69
C TYR A 162 2.50 -9.89 9.96
N ALA A 163 2.91 -10.62 11.01
CA ALA A 163 2.25 -11.84 11.44
C ALA A 163 0.91 -11.51 12.10
N LEU A 164 -0.17 -12.03 11.55
CA LEU A 164 -1.51 -11.90 12.11
C LEU A 164 -1.66 -12.99 13.16
N GLN A 165 -1.84 -12.60 14.42
CA GLN A 165 -2.17 -13.57 15.46
C GLN A 165 -3.52 -14.19 15.08
N GLY A 166 -3.56 -15.51 14.92
CA GLY A 166 -4.82 -16.24 14.85
C GLY A 166 -5.64 -15.86 16.09
N GLY A 167 -6.87 -15.42 15.88
CA GLY A 167 -7.80 -15.13 16.97
C GLY A 167 -8.05 -16.34 17.86
#